data_AF-A0A430AME9-F1
#
_entry.id   AF-A0A430AME9-F1
#
_cell.length_a   1.000
_cell.length_b   1.000
_cell.length_c   1.000
_cell.angle_alpha   90.00
_cell.angle_beta   90.00
_cell.angle_gamma   90.00
#
_symmetry.space_group_name_H-M   'P 1'
#
loop_
_entity.id
_entity.type
_entity.pdbx_description
1 polymer ?
#
loop_
_entity_poly.entity_id
_entity_poly.type
_entity_poly.pdbx_seq_one_letter_code
_entity_poly.pdbx_strand_id
1 'polypeptide(L)' 'MCKNEKEYIVAAQSGITLKANKGDLIEIVDLYGEQVVDFFAVNQVSPTEYLSPGVTIDCNESLKVTTFCGK' A
#
# COMPACT_ATOMS: atom_id res chain seq x y z
N MET A 1 -10.98 14.19 12.86
CA MET A 1 -9.94 14.65 11.92
C MET A 1 -8.63 14.67 12.66
N CYS A 2 -7.74 13.71 12.37
CA CYS A 2 -6.42 13.65 12.98
C CYS A 2 -5.47 14.55 12.19
N LYS A 3 -4.89 15.55 12.87
CA LYS A 3 -4.01 16.57 12.30
C LYS A 3 -2.72 15.94 11.74
N ASN A 4 -2.60 15.83 10.41
CA ASN A 4 -1.36 15.81 9.58
C ASN A 4 -1.50 14.90 8.35
N GLU A 5 -2.49 15.16 7.50
CA GLU A 5 -2.60 14.49 6.20
C GLU A 5 -1.59 15.11 5.23
N LYS A 6 -0.72 14.29 4.63
CA LYS A 6 0.20 14.69 3.55
C LYS A 6 -0.24 14.01 2.27
N GLU A 7 -0.51 14.81 1.25
CA GLU A 7 -0.95 14.33 -0.05
C GLU A 7 0.19 14.38 -1.06
N TYR A 8 0.20 13.41 -1.97
CA TYR A 8 1.19 13.27 -3.02
C TYR A 8 0.48 12.86 -4.31
N ILE A 9 0.80 13.53 -5.43
CA ILE A 9 0.33 13.14 -6.75
C ILE A 9 1.44 12.35 -7.44
N VAL A 10 1.13 11.12 -7.82
CA VAL A 10 2.01 10.28 -8.64
C VAL A 10 1.66 10.51 -10.10
N ALA A 11 2.60 11.01 -10.89
CA ALA A 11 2.37 11.23 -12.32
C ALA A 11 2.18 9.88 -13.04
N ALA A 12 1.44 9.88 -14.16
CA ALA A 12 1.28 8.70 -14.99
C ALA A 12 2.65 8.11 -15.38
N GLN A 13 2.76 6.77 -15.36
CA GLN A 13 3.99 6.03 -15.69
C GLN A 13 5.19 6.41 -14.80
N SER A 14 4.95 6.83 -13.57
CA SER A 14 5.98 7.14 -12.59
C SER A 14 5.73 6.45 -11.24
N GLY A 15 6.70 6.53 -10.34
CA GLY A 15 6.59 6.01 -8.98
C GLY A 15 7.19 6.99 -7.98
N ILE A 16 6.74 6.89 -6.73
CA ILE A 16 7.30 7.62 -5.59
C ILE A 16 7.66 6.64 -4.48
N THR A 17 8.50 7.08 -3.55
CA THR A 17 8.77 6.36 -2.30
C THR A 17 8.33 7.22 -1.13
N LEU A 18 7.52 6.63 -0.25
CA LEU A 18 7.04 7.27 0.96
C LEU A 18 7.55 6.51 2.18
N LYS A 19 7.93 7.24 3.23
CA LYS A 19 8.22 6.65 4.54
C LYS A 19 6.92 6.59 5.35
N ALA A 20 6.52 5.38 5.74
CA ALA A 20 5.49 5.15 6.74
C ALA A 20 6.10 4.58 8.02
N ASN A 21 5.71 5.16 9.15
CA ASN A 21 6.03 4.64 10.46
C ASN A 21 4.91 3.71 10.94
N LYS A 22 5.19 2.89 11.94
CA LYS A 22 4.19 2.01 12.54
C LYS A 22 3.00 2.83 13.05
N GLY A 23 1.80 2.51 12.56
CA GLY A 23 0.55 3.19 12.93
C GLY A 23 0.10 4.28 11.95
N ASP A 24 0.95 4.66 10.98
CA ASP A 24 0.53 5.54 9.90
C ASP A 24 -0.48 4.83 8.99
N LEU A 25 -1.44 5.59 8.46
CA LEU A 25 -2.40 5.12 7.46
C LEU A 25 -2.05 5.74 6.12
N ILE A 26 -2.05 4.93 5.06
CA ILE A 26 -1.86 5.37 3.68
C ILE A 26 -3.16 5.09 2.92
N GLU A 27 -3.70 6.12 2.27
CA GLU A 27 -4.80 6.01 1.33
C GLU A 27 -4.26 6.15 -0.11
N ILE A 28 -4.69 5.24 -1.00
CA ILE A 28 -4.37 5.30 -2.42
C ILE A 28 -5.67 5.59 -3.15
N VAL A 29 -5.71 6.72 -3.84
CA VAL A 29 -6.89 7.20 -4.57
C VAL A 29 -6.61 7.17 -6.06
N ASP A 30 -7.40 6.39 -6.80
CA ASP A 30 -7.48 6.54 -8.24
C ASP A 30 -8.38 7.74 -8.56
N LEU A 31 -7.77 8.86 -8.98
CA LEU A 31 -8.46 10.14 -9.20
C LEU A 31 -9.48 10.09 -10.34
N TYR A 32 -9.31 9.16 -11.29
CA TYR A 32 -10.12 9.10 -12.51
C TYR A 32 -10.78 7.72 -12.74
N GLY A 33 -10.40 6.70 -11.98
CA GLY A 33 -11.01 5.37 -12.01
C GLY A 33 -10.47 4.45 -13.13
N GLU A 34 -9.35 4.81 -13.75
CA GLU A 34 -8.80 4.13 -14.94
C GLU A 34 -7.41 3.52 -14.70
N GLN A 35 -6.84 3.69 -13.49
CA GLN A 35 -5.43 3.40 -13.24
C GLN A 35 -5.25 2.25 -12.24
N VAL A 36 -4.40 1.30 -12.61
CA VAL A 36 -3.83 0.32 -11.68
C VAL A 36 -2.49 0.81 -11.14
N VAL A 37 -2.11 0.37 -9.94
CA VAL A 37 -0.81 0.70 -9.35
C VAL A 37 -0.11 -0.56 -8.88
N ASP A 38 1.21 -0.60 -9.10
CA ASP A 38 2.08 -1.57 -8.44
C ASP A 38 2.43 -1.06 -7.05
N PHE A 39 2.01 -1.78 -6.01
CA PHE A 39 2.30 -1.43 -4.62
C PHE A 39 3.42 -2.30 -4.07
N PHE A 40 4.44 -1.66 -3.48
CA PHE A 40 5.57 -2.34 -2.86
C PHE A 40 5.95 -1.68 -1.54
N ALA A 41 6.36 -2.50 -0.57
CA ALA A 41 6.78 -2.03 0.74
C ALA A 41 7.96 -2.86 1.26
N VAL A 42 8.89 -2.19 1.94
CA VAL A 42 10.07 -2.79 2.57
C VAL A 42 10.22 -2.29 4.00
N ASN A 43 10.87 -3.07 4.84
CA ASN A 43 11.28 -2.61 6.16
C ASN A 43 12.33 -1.50 6.01
N GLN A 44 12.12 -0.38 6.70
CA GLN A 44 13.01 0.80 6.63
C GLN A 44 14.45 0.50 7.09
N VAL A 45 14.63 -0.42 8.02
CA VAL A 45 15.93 -0.80 8.60
C VAL A 45 16.54 -2.01 7.88
N SER A 46 15.71 -2.87 7.30
CA SER A 46 16.14 -4.09 6.62
C SER A 46 15.48 -4.22 5.24
N PRO A 47 16.04 -3.61 4.17
CA PRO A 47 15.43 -3.65 2.83
C PRO A 47 15.30 -5.05 2.22
N THR A 48 15.96 -6.06 2.79
CA THR A 48 15.79 -7.47 2.42
C THR A 48 14.51 -8.09 2.97
N GLU A 49 13.84 -7.42 3.91
CA GLU A 49 12.49 -7.75 4.40
C GLU A 49 11.47 -6.89 3.64
N TYR A 50 10.54 -7.54 2.95
CA TYR A 50 9.58 -6.89 2.06
C TYR A 50 8.20 -7.54 2.16
N LEU A 51 7.18 -6.80 1.72
CA LEU A 51 5.83 -7.32 1.56
C LEU A 51 5.82 -8.40 0.47
N SER A 52 5.72 -9.66 0.87
CA SER A 52 5.75 -10.80 -0.06
C SER A 52 4.34 -11.17 -0.52
N PRO A 53 4.02 -11.03 -1.83
CA PRO A 53 2.72 -11.42 -2.36
C PRO A 53 2.46 -12.93 -2.22
N GLY A 54 3.48 -13.78 -2.42
CA GLY A 54 3.33 -15.24 -2.32
C GLY A 54 2.94 -15.68 -0.92
N VAL A 55 3.67 -15.22 0.10
CA VAL A 55 3.34 -15.51 1.50
C VAL A 55 2.00 -14.88 1.89
N THR A 56 1.67 -13.70 1.36
CA THR A 56 0.36 -13.07 1.59
C THR A 56 -0.77 -13.93 1.04
N ILE A 57 -0.64 -14.48 -0.16
CA ILE A 57 -1.64 -15.38 -0.77
C ILE A 57 -1.80 -16.65 0.07
N ASP A 58 -0.68 -17.26 0.49
CA ASP A 58 -0.70 -18.48 1.31
C ASP A 58 -1.38 -18.24 2.66
N CYS A 59 -1.13 -17.10 3.32
CA CYS A 59 -1.75 -16.76 4.60
C CYS A 59 -3.20 -16.27 4.48
N ASN A 60 -3.55 -15.60 3.39
CA ASN A 60 -4.89 -15.07 3.13
C ASN A 60 -5.82 -16.12 2.48
N GLU A 61 -5.25 -17.22 1.98
CA GLU A 61 -5.93 -18.29 1.23
C GLU A 61 -6.76 -17.77 0.03
N SER A 62 -6.35 -16.63 -0.52
CA SER A 62 -7.05 -15.96 -1.62
C SER A 62 -6.08 -15.12 -2.44
N LEU A 63 -6.31 -15.09 -3.76
CA LEU A 63 -5.58 -14.26 -4.71
C LEU A 63 -5.81 -12.76 -4.49
N LYS A 64 -6.92 -12.37 -3.86
CA LYS A 64 -7.28 -10.98 -3.61
C LYS A 64 -7.30 -10.71 -2.12
N VAL A 65 -6.64 -9.62 -1.71
CA VAL A 65 -6.82 -9.01 -0.40
C VAL A 65 -7.96 -8.02 -0.51
N THR A 66 -8.94 -8.14 0.35
CA THR A 66 -10.03 -7.17 0.49
C THR A 66 -10.16 -6.81 1.96
N THR A 67 -10.79 -5.68 2.25
CA THR A 67 -11.16 -5.35 3.62
C THR A 67 -12.09 -6.46 4.10
N PHE A 68 -11.74 -7.11 5.20
CA PHE A 68 -12.67 -8.02 5.86
C PHE A 68 -13.88 -7.21 6.33
N CYS A 69 -14.96 -7.24 5.55
CA CYS A 69 -16.29 -6.85 6.00
C CYS A 69 -16.94 -8.13 6.55
N GLY A 70 -16.56 -8.51 7.76
CA GLY A 70 -17.03 -9.70 8.46
C GLY A 70 -17.57 -9.33 9.83
N LYS A 71 -18.74 -9.89 10.14
CA LYS A 71 -19.48 -9.84 11.40
C LYS A 71 -18.64 -10.13 12.64
#